data_AF-A0A1V6NBN4-F1
#
_entry.id   AF-A0A1V6NBN4-F1
#
_cell.length_a   1.000
_cell.length_b   1.000
_cell.length_c   1.000
_cell.angle_alpha   90.00
_cell.angle_beta   90.00
_cell.angle_gamma   90.00
#
_symmetry.space_group_name_H-M   'P 1'
#
loop_
_entity.id
_entity.type
_entity.pdbx_description
1 polymer ?
#
loop_
_entity_poly.entity_id
_entity_poly.type
_entity_poly.pdbx_seq_one_letter_code
_entity_poly.pdbx_strand_id
1 'polypeptide(L)'
;MALTAALAVAKDSPMWPNLRRPLVWIHPSDSSASHVFVPRHKTVRMLANRIHEQRVVLGRGIPGSGKTFLARSLHTYLRGQGVKSIYIKSFPLSLEGGPSALDYLVEACHIQGFPTFRHCILRHNFVFLIDDAHTTYNNSELWLILNSANQNCLANVPGASFCMFSAFGTPDRGVMPHNIGSDLLVFNKRQRLLLEEWSEEDISIFYTREEFDLHVEMHLQARGSDYKIDGILKDIIDGLTGGQPELVDAFMILCDMWYDAFYKDDELLDEIRLEHYEISRFFQVRGLLEGSIAVILDFANLPLSPETFFPPEREFEVLRQVDQQTLVEGLLFNPHSEAMLSCLTKGWLHMEERQGEFRCYFPTRFHRMLVEYLVGVQDLRYPTPPTLNRGELELMMGMRNMTIS
;
A
#
# COMPACT_ATOMS: atom_id res chain seq x y z
N MET A 1 46.23 -18.66 9.65
CA MET A 1 47.42 -17.84 9.96
C MET A 1 47.76 -17.06 8.71
N ALA A 2 47.63 -15.75 8.56
CA ALA A 2 47.16 -14.59 9.32
C ALA A 2 46.94 -13.53 8.19
N LEU A 3 45.88 -12.73 8.07
CA LEU A 3 45.05 -11.98 9.00
C LEU A 3 45.82 -11.00 9.89
N THR A 4 46.60 -10.11 9.26
CA THR A 4 47.06 -8.82 9.85
C THR A 4 47.73 -7.92 8.81
N ALA A 5 46.98 -7.14 8.03
CA ALA A 5 47.55 -5.97 7.31
C ALA A 5 46.52 -4.94 6.77
N ALA A 6 45.34 -4.78 7.37
CA ALA A 6 44.37 -3.77 6.91
C ALA A 6 43.68 -3.04 8.07
N LEU A 7 44.45 -2.74 9.13
CA LEU A 7 44.03 -1.95 10.28
C LEU A 7 45.08 -0.86 10.54
N ALA A 8 45.08 0.17 9.70
CA ALA A 8 45.57 1.52 10.02
C ALA A 8 45.42 2.40 8.78
N VAL A 9 44.38 3.21 8.73
CA VAL A 9 44.30 4.60 8.22
C VAL A 9 42.80 4.89 8.03
N ALA A 10 42.13 5.19 9.14
CA ALA A 10 40.84 5.86 9.20
C ALA A 10 40.61 6.30 10.66
N LYS A 11 41.52 7.14 11.18
CA LYS A 11 41.27 7.95 12.37
C LYS A 11 41.08 9.37 11.87
N ASP A 12 39.96 9.96 12.27
CA ASP A 12 39.52 11.36 12.09
C ASP A 12 38.28 11.51 11.19
N SER A 13 37.15 11.01 11.69
CA SER A 13 35.82 11.55 11.41
C SER A 13 34.92 11.38 12.64
N PRO A 14 34.12 12.39 12.99
CA PRO A 14 33.50 12.48 14.31
C PRO A 14 32.38 11.45 14.49
N MET A 15 32.45 10.82 15.66
CA MET A 15 31.61 9.80 16.27
C MET A 15 30.11 9.90 15.96
N TRP A 16 29.58 8.86 15.32
CA TRP A 16 28.20 8.42 15.50
C TRP A 16 28.09 7.68 16.84
N PRO A 17 27.19 8.05 17.76
CA PRO A 17 26.95 7.22 18.94
C PRO A 17 26.19 5.95 18.54
N ASN A 18 26.68 4.81 19.01
CA ASN A 18 26.12 3.47 18.90
C ASN A 18 24.59 3.43 19.11
N LEU A 19 23.82 3.46 18.02
CA LEU A 19 22.43 3.01 18.01
C LEU A 19 22.43 1.49 18.07
N ARG A 20 22.25 0.95 19.28
CA ARG A 20 21.77 -0.42 19.47
C ARG A 20 20.50 -0.56 18.63
N ARG A 21 20.51 -1.52 17.70
CA ARG A 21 19.35 -1.92 16.89
C ARG A 21 18.14 -2.10 17.81
N PRO A 22 16.99 -1.43 17.59
CA PRO A 22 15.76 -1.90 18.17
C PRO A 22 15.34 -3.14 17.37
N LEU A 23 15.71 -4.31 17.87
CA LEU A 23 15.02 -5.57 17.56
C LEU A 23 13.56 -5.36 17.95
N VAL A 24 12.70 -5.18 16.96
CA VAL A 24 11.26 -5.33 17.11
C VAL A 24 11.05 -6.79 17.49
N TRP A 25 10.69 -7.04 18.74
CA TRP A 25 10.32 -8.38 19.20
C TRP A 25 8.96 -8.73 18.59
N ILE A 26 8.99 -9.52 17.53
CA ILE A 26 7.81 -10.23 17.02
C ILE A 26 7.67 -11.49 17.89
N HIS A 27 6.50 -11.66 18.52
CA HIS A 27 6.23 -12.81 19.37
C HIS A 27 6.16 -14.08 18.48
N PRO A 28 6.77 -15.22 18.84
CA PRO A 28 6.89 -16.40 17.97
C PRO A 28 5.57 -17.14 17.65
N SER A 29 4.43 -16.55 17.96
CA SER A 29 3.09 -17.13 17.81
C SER A 29 2.17 -16.33 16.87
N ASP A 30 2.67 -15.26 16.24
CA ASP A 30 1.94 -14.58 15.16
C ASP A 30 2.23 -15.26 13.81
N SER A 31 1.19 -15.57 13.05
CA SER A 31 1.26 -16.04 11.65
C SER A 31 1.84 -14.99 10.68
N SER A 32 2.42 -13.90 11.19
CA SER A 32 3.02 -12.80 10.44
C SER A 32 4.53 -12.95 10.22
N ALA A 33 5.11 -14.11 10.58
CA ALA A 33 6.53 -14.40 10.49
C ALA A 33 7.11 -14.42 9.06
N SER A 34 6.29 -14.27 8.01
CA SER A 34 6.72 -14.29 6.61
C SER A 34 6.68 -12.94 5.88
N HIS A 35 6.20 -11.85 6.48
CA HIS A 35 6.11 -10.59 5.74
C HIS A 35 7.46 -9.88 5.65
N VAL A 36 7.91 -9.66 4.42
CA VAL A 36 9.16 -8.95 4.13
C VAL A 36 8.99 -7.45 4.39
N PHE A 37 9.82 -6.93 5.31
CA PHE A 37 9.83 -5.52 5.68
C PHE A 37 10.77 -4.73 4.77
N VAL A 38 10.23 -3.93 3.84
CA VAL A 38 11.05 -3.03 3.00
C VAL A 38 11.19 -1.67 3.71
N PRO A 39 12.39 -1.19 4.10
CA PRO A 39 12.52 0.00 4.93
C PRO A 39 12.14 1.35 4.29
N ARG A 40 12.00 1.42 2.96
CA ARG A 40 11.54 2.59 2.18
C ARG A 40 12.23 3.92 2.51
N HIS A 41 13.54 3.89 2.77
CA HIS A 41 14.27 5.03 3.34
C HIS A 41 14.18 6.32 2.51
N LYS A 42 14.27 6.23 1.17
CA LYS A 42 14.18 7.38 0.27
C LYS A 42 12.79 8.02 0.35
N THR A 43 11.75 7.21 0.19
CA THR A 43 10.33 7.59 0.28
C THR A 43 10.00 8.25 1.62
N VAL A 44 10.43 7.65 2.73
CA VAL A 44 10.21 8.18 4.09
C VAL A 44 10.89 9.54 4.27
N ARG A 45 12.11 9.72 3.75
CA ARG A 45 12.83 10.99 3.82
C ARG A 45 12.14 12.07 2.99
N MET A 46 11.75 11.74 1.76
CA MET A 46 11.00 12.66 0.90
C MET A 46 9.69 13.09 1.55
N LEU A 47 8.97 12.15 2.17
CA LEU A 47 7.72 12.45 2.86
C LEU A 47 7.92 13.33 4.10
N ALA A 48 8.97 13.08 4.89
CA ALA A 48 9.32 13.93 6.02
C ALA A 48 9.60 15.38 5.59
N ASN A 49 10.35 15.56 4.49
CA ASN A 49 10.60 16.89 3.91
C ASN A 49 9.29 17.52 3.41
N ARG A 50 8.43 16.75 2.74
CA ARG A 50 7.15 17.26 2.24
C ARG A 50 6.24 17.74 3.36
N ILE A 51 6.20 17.05 4.49
CA ILE A 51 5.43 17.47 5.68
C ILE A 51 5.97 18.79 6.24
N HIS A 52 7.30 18.95 6.27
CA HIS A 52 7.93 20.19 6.69
C HIS A 52 7.56 21.36 5.77
N GLU A 53 7.52 21.13 4.45
CA GLU A 53 7.19 22.14 3.45
C GLU A 53 5.70 22.51 3.42
N GLN A 54 4.80 21.52 3.52
CA GLN A 54 3.37 21.71 3.26
C GLN A 54 2.50 21.82 4.51
N ARG A 55 3.02 21.46 5.69
CA ARG A 55 2.29 21.31 6.97
C ARG A 55 1.18 20.27 7.00
N VAL A 56 0.40 20.13 5.94
CA VAL A 56 -0.65 19.12 5.83
C VAL A 56 -0.44 18.35 4.54
N VAL A 57 -0.31 17.03 4.66
CA VAL A 57 -0.07 16.09 3.57
C VAL A 57 -1.09 14.95 3.66
N LEU A 58 -1.58 14.47 2.51
CA LEU A 58 -2.54 13.39 2.37
C LEU A 58 -1.97 12.26 1.50
N GLY A 59 -1.79 11.08 2.08
CA GLY A 59 -1.51 9.84 1.36
C GLY A 59 -2.78 9.02 1.16
N ARG A 60 -3.36 9.07 -0.04
CA ARG A 60 -4.55 8.28 -0.40
C ARG A 60 -4.14 7.08 -1.23
N GLY A 61 -4.59 5.89 -0.85
CA GLY A 61 -4.38 4.69 -1.64
C GLY A 61 -5.31 3.58 -1.21
N ILE A 62 -5.52 2.59 -2.08
CA ILE A 62 -6.39 1.44 -1.82
C ILE A 62 -5.94 0.64 -0.58
N PRO A 63 -6.81 -0.13 0.08
CA PRO A 63 -6.36 -1.04 1.13
C PRO A 63 -5.26 -1.99 0.59
N GLY A 64 -4.34 -2.39 1.46
CA GLY A 64 -3.17 -3.17 1.06
C GLY A 64 -2.06 -2.43 0.31
N SER A 65 -2.20 -1.12 0.09
CA SER A 65 -1.18 -0.32 -0.59
C SER A 65 0.08 -0.01 0.24
N GLY A 66 0.16 -0.43 1.51
CA GLY A 66 1.30 -0.12 2.40
C GLY A 66 1.26 1.22 3.13
N LYS A 67 0.11 1.92 3.19
CA LYS A 67 -0.04 3.21 3.90
C LYS A 67 0.31 3.13 5.39
N THR A 68 -0.28 2.19 6.12
CA THR A 68 -0.02 1.99 7.56
C THR A 68 1.45 1.73 7.84
N PHE A 69 2.09 0.96 6.96
CA PHE A 69 3.52 0.71 7.02
C PHE A 69 4.33 2.00 6.83
N LEU A 70 4.01 2.77 5.80
CA LEU A 70 4.67 4.05 5.52
C LEU A 70 4.48 5.04 6.68
N ALA A 71 3.29 5.09 7.29
CA ALA A 71 2.99 5.91 8.46
C ALA A 71 3.87 5.54 9.67
N ARG A 72 4.01 4.23 9.97
CA ARG A 72 4.87 3.75 11.07
C ARG A 72 6.36 3.96 10.80
N SER A 73 6.79 3.76 9.56
CA SER A 73 8.17 3.98 9.13
C SER A 73 8.55 5.45 9.24
N LEU A 74 7.66 6.34 8.79
CA LEU A 74 7.79 7.78 8.96
C LEU A 74 7.81 8.20 10.43
N HIS A 75 6.92 7.65 11.26
CA HIS A 75 6.90 7.91 12.71
C HIS A 75 8.26 7.60 13.35
N THR A 76 8.78 6.40 13.05
CA THR A 76 10.06 5.91 13.57
C THR A 76 11.21 6.80 13.10
N TYR A 77 11.24 7.15 11.81
CA TYR A 77 12.24 8.04 11.25
C TYR A 77 12.22 9.42 11.92
N LEU A 78 11.05 10.07 12.02
CA LEU A 78 10.89 11.38 12.64
C LEU A 78 11.34 11.37 14.11
N ARG A 79 10.95 10.35 14.88
CA ARG A 79 11.41 10.17 16.27
C ARG A 79 12.92 10.02 16.36
N GLY A 80 13.53 9.26 15.45
CA GLY A 80 14.98 9.12 15.34
C GLY A 80 15.70 10.44 15.05
N GLN A 81 15.04 11.39 14.38
CA GLN A 81 15.53 12.76 14.15
C GLN A 81 15.19 13.73 15.31
N GLY A 82 14.66 13.24 16.43
CA GLY A 82 14.26 14.08 17.57
C GLY A 82 12.98 14.89 17.36
N VAL A 83 12.22 14.62 16.29
CA VAL A 83 10.94 15.28 16.02
C VAL A 83 9.85 14.69 16.92
N LYS A 84 8.97 15.55 17.45
CA LYS A 84 7.80 15.13 18.26
C LYS A 84 6.71 14.57 17.37
N SER A 85 6.92 13.37 16.84
CA SER A 85 5.93 12.66 16.02
C SER A 85 4.91 11.92 16.91
N ILE A 86 3.63 12.01 16.55
CA ILE A 86 2.49 11.40 17.23
C ILE A 86 1.77 10.51 16.22
N TYR A 87 1.81 9.18 16.40
CA TYR A 87 1.10 8.25 15.52
C TYR A 87 -0.29 7.92 16.07
N ILE A 88 -1.33 8.20 15.29
CA ILE A 88 -2.73 7.96 15.64
C ILE A 88 -3.24 6.89 14.67
N LYS A 89 -3.41 5.66 15.16
CA LYS A 89 -3.84 4.52 14.33
C LYS A 89 -5.25 4.70 13.77
N SER A 90 -6.16 5.26 14.57
CA SER A 90 -7.52 5.51 14.15
C SER A 90 -8.08 6.64 14.99
N PHE A 91 -8.82 7.53 14.36
CA PHE A 91 -9.50 8.64 15.02
C PHE A 91 -10.96 8.23 15.34
N PRO A 92 -11.52 8.65 16.49
CA PRO A 92 -12.90 8.32 16.85
C PRO A 92 -13.94 8.85 15.84
N LEU A 93 -14.98 8.03 15.57
CA LEU A 93 -15.98 8.23 14.51
C LEU A 93 -17.05 9.30 14.79
N SER A 94 -17.18 9.80 16.02
CA SER A 94 -18.11 10.88 16.38
C SER A 94 -17.69 11.48 17.71
N LEU A 95 -17.78 12.81 17.83
CA LEU A 95 -17.57 13.54 19.09
C LEU A 95 -18.86 14.22 19.57
N GLU A 96 -20.05 13.82 19.10
CA GLU A 96 -21.29 14.31 19.72
C GLU A 96 -21.34 13.84 21.18
N GLY A 97 -21.09 14.77 22.11
CA GLY A 97 -20.94 14.50 23.55
C GLY A 97 -19.59 13.92 23.97
N GLY A 98 -18.63 13.76 23.06
CA GLY A 98 -17.27 13.26 23.31
C GLY A 98 -16.22 14.37 23.52
N PRO A 99 -14.97 14.02 23.88
CA PRO A 99 -13.87 14.99 23.98
C PRO A 99 -13.61 15.66 22.63
N SER A 100 -13.28 16.95 22.60
CA SER A 100 -13.05 17.67 21.34
C SER A 100 -11.88 17.08 20.53
N ALA A 101 -11.81 17.32 19.23
CA ALA A 101 -10.71 16.83 18.38
C ALA A 101 -9.35 17.31 18.93
N LEU A 102 -9.33 18.53 19.45
CA LEU A 102 -8.15 19.10 20.12
C LEU A 102 -7.79 18.36 21.42
N ASP A 103 -8.78 17.98 22.23
CA ASP A 103 -8.56 17.20 23.46
C ASP A 103 -8.01 15.81 23.12
N TYR A 104 -8.50 15.18 22.06
CA TYR A 104 -7.97 13.90 21.58
C TYR A 104 -6.52 14.01 21.10
N LEU A 105 -6.15 15.07 20.39
CA LEU A 105 -4.75 15.31 19.99
C LEU A 105 -3.83 15.50 21.22
N VAL A 106 -4.31 16.17 22.27
CA VAL A 106 -3.57 16.32 23.54
C VAL A 106 -3.38 14.98 24.21
N GLU A 107 -4.43 14.18 24.33
CA GLU A 107 -4.37 12.85 24.91
C GLU A 107 -3.40 11.95 24.13
N ALA A 108 -3.46 11.97 22.80
CA ALA A 108 -2.53 11.22 21.95
C ALA A 108 -1.06 11.63 22.19
N CYS A 109 -0.80 12.91 22.45
CA CYS A 109 0.53 13.37 22.85
C CYS A 109 0.95 12.80 24.21
N HIS A 110 0.06 12.84 25.21
CA HIS A 110 0.33 12.34 26.56
C HIS A 110 0.63 10.85 26.57
N ILE A 111 -0.20 10.04 25.89
CA ILE A 111 -0.01 8.59 25.74
C ILE A 111 1.36 8.28 25.12
N GLN A 112 1.85 9.14 24.21
CA GLN A 112 3.14 8.96 23.54
C GLN A 112 4.31 9.71 24.21
N GLY A 113 4.13 10.11 25.48
CA GLY A 113 5.19 10.62 26.35
C GLY A 113 5.49 12.12 26.19
N PHE A 114 4.60 12.89 25.59
CA PHE A 114 4.77 14.32 25.40
C PHE A 114 3.72 15.13 26.19
N PRO A 115 4.07 15.63 27.40
CA PRO A 115 3.17 16.49 28.14
C PRO A 115 2.94 17.79 27.35
N THR A 116 1.67 18.10 27.08
CA THR A 116 1.25 19.30 26.36
C THR A 116 -0.11 19.78 26.87
N PHE A 117 -0.49 21.00 26.54
CA PHE A 117 -1.76 21.59 26.93
C PHE A 117 -2.54 22.02 25.69
N ARG A 118 -3.87 21.96 25.82
CA ARG A 118 -4.85 22.32 24.77
C ARG A 118 -4.51 23.63 24.05
N HIS A 119 -4.18 24.69 24.80
CA HIS A 119 -3.95 26.02 24.25
C HIS A 119 -2.59 26.19 23.50
N CYS A 120 -1.68 25.22 23.62
CA CYS A 120 -0.35 25.29 23.04
C CYS A 120 -0.07 24.21 21.98
N ILE A 121 -0.89 23.16 21.88
CA ILE A 121 -0.59 22.00 21.03
C ILE A 121 -0.36 22.37 19.56
N LEU A 122 -1.17 23.29 19.01
CA LEU A 122 -1.06 23.73 17.62
C LEU A 122 0.12 24.67 17.36
N ARG A 123 0.69 25.27 18.41
CA ARG A 123 1.87 26.17 18.33
C ARG A 123 3.20 25.41 18.47
N HIS A 124 3.15 24.17 18.94
CA HIS A 124 4.32 23.31 19.04
C HIS A 124 4.57 22.60 17.71
N ASN A 125 5.84 22.26 17.45
CA ASN A 125 6.26 21.52 16.26
C ASN A 125 5.99 20.01 16.41
N PHE A 126 4.75 19.64 16.72
CA PHE A 126 4.29 18.25 16.65
C PHE A 126 4.05 17.84 15.19
N VAL A 127 4.31 16.58 14.88
CA VAL A 127 3.92 15.97 13.60
C VAL A 127 2.93 14.85 13.89
N PHE A 128 1.66 15.11 13.62
CA PHE A 128 0.59 14.12 13.76
C PHE A 128 0.49 13.26 12.50
N LEU A 129 0.59 11.96 12.68
CA LEU A 129 0.43 10.97 11.62
C LEU A 129 -0.90 10.25 11.89
N ILE A 130 -1.92 10.57 11.12
CA ILE A 130 -3.28 10.02 11.28
C ILE A 130 -3.47 8.94 10.24
N ASP A 131 -3.49 7.69 10.69
CA ASP A 131 -3.83 6.53 9.88
C ASP A 131 -5.35 6.36 9.81
N ASP A 132 -5.83 5.65 8.78
CA ASP A 132 -7.26 5.49 8.48
C ASP A 132 -8.06 6.81 8.49
N ALA A 133 -7.46 7.90 8.03
CA ALA A 133 -8.01 9.25 8.10
C ALA A 133 -9.36 9.43 7.39
N HIS A 134 -9.78 8.52 6.52
CA HIS A 134 -11.14 8.50 5.97
C HIS A 134 -12.23 8.38 7.06
N THR A 135 -11.94 7.80 8.22
CA THR A 135 -12.86 7.76 9.35
C THR A 135 -13.14 9.14 9.96
N THR A 136 -12.29 10.13 9.65
CA THR A 136 -12.40 11.50 10.18
C THR A 136 -13.21 12.44 9.31
N TYR A 137 -13.71 12.02 8.14
CA TYR A 137 -14.36 12.95 7.20
C TYR A 137 -15.60 13.67 7.76
N ASN A 138 -16.24 13.09 8.78
CA ASN A 138 -17.36 13.70 9.49
C ASN A 138 -16.94 14.57 10.70
N ASN A 139 -15.64 14.68 11.01
CA ASN A 139 -15.13 15.46 12.15
C ASN A 139 -14.79 16.89 11.74
N SER A 140 -15.78 17.77 11.69
CA SER A 140 -15.62 19.17 11.26
C SER A 140 -14.58 19.95 12.07
N GLU A 141 -14.45 19.68 13.37
CA GLU A 141 -13.45 20.34 14.22
C GLU A 141 -12.02 19.99 13.80
N LEU A 142 -11.72 18.70 13.55
CA LEU A 142 -10.42 18.28 13.07
C LEU A 142 -10.10 18.94 11.72
N TRP A 143 -11.06 18.96 10.79
CA TRP A 143 -10.87 19.58 9.47
C TRP A 143 -10.65 21.10 9.54
N LEU A 144 -11.30 21.80 10.49
CA LEU A 144 -10.99 23.20 10.80
C LEU A 144 -9.57 23.39 11.32
N ILE A 145 -9.09 22.49 12.19
CA ILE A 145 -7.71 22.49 12.69
C ILE A 145 -6.72 22.29 11.53
N LEU A 146 -6.97 21.32 10.65
CA LEU A 146 -6.14 21.03 9.47
C LEU A 146 -6.09 22.22 8.52
N ASN A 147 -7.24 22.84 8.21
CA ASN A 147 -7.30 24.03 7.36
C ASN A 147 -6.50 25.20 7.96
N SER A 148 -6.63 25.44 9.27
CA SER A 148 -5.83 26.45 9.97
C SER A 148 -4.33 26.16 9.90
N ALA A 149 -3.91 24.90 10.11
CA ALA A 149 -2.51 24.50 9.97
C ALA A 149 -1.99 24.70 8.54
N ASN A 150 -2.83 24.42 7.53
CA ASN A 150 -2.51 24.59 6.12
C ASN A 150 -2.34 26.07 5.72
N GLN A 151 -3.21 26.96 6.20
CA GLN A 151 -3.12 28.41 5.92
C GLN A 151 -1.92 29.07 6.61
N ASN A 152 -1.50 28.55 7.76
CA ASN A 152 -0.34 29.03 8.52
C ASN A 152 1.00 28.52 7.94
N CYS A 153 1.04 28.02 6.70
CA CYS A 153 2.27 27.53 6.04
C CYS A 153 3.29 28.64 5.69
N LEU A 154 3.12 29.87 6.19
CA LEU A 154 4.14 30.91 6.09
C LEU A 154 5.47 30.38 6.64
N ALA A 155 6.49 30.35 5.77
CA ALA A 155 7.82 29.86 6.10
C ALA A 155 8.31 30.54 7.39
N ASN A 156 8.71 29.72 8.37
CA ASN A 156 9.26 30.11 9.69
C ASN A 156 8.28 30.34 10.85
N VAL A 157 6.97 30.13 10.72
CA VAL A 157 6.08 30.14 11.90
C VAL A 157 6.03 28.74 12.54
N PRO A 158 6.44 28.55 13.81
CA PRO A 158 6.31 27.26 14.50
C PRO A 158 4.86 26.79 14.55
N GLY A 159 4.63 25.48 14.41
CA GLY A 159 3.27 24.95 14.44
C GLY A 159 3.17 23.45 14.19
N ALA A 160 1.99 22.90 14.47
CA ALA A 160 1.70 21.49 14.22
C ALA A 160 1.68 21.19 12.72
N SER A 161 2.12 19.98 12.36
CA SER A 161 2.03 19.44 11.01
C SER A 161 1.30 18.10 11.04
N PHE A 162 0.68 17.73 9.93
CA PHE A 162 -0.21 16.59 9.80
C PHE A 162 0.12 15.80 8.53
N CYS A 163 0.19 14.48 8.66
CA CYS A 163 0.20 13.55 7.54
C CYS A 163 -0.96 12.58 7.72
N MET A 164 -1.88 12.59 6.77
CA MET A 164 -3.13 11.85 6.79
C MET A 164 -3.01 10.67 5.83
N PHE A 165 -3.26 9.45 6.27
CA PHE A 165 -3.30 8.28 5.39
C PHE A 165 -4.74 7.80 5.26
N SER A 166 -5.25 7.71 4.04
CA SER A 166 -6.66 7.43 3.77
C SER A 166 -6.82 6.32 2.75
N ALA A 167 -7.82 5.46 2.95
CA ALA A 167 -8.14 4.37 2.03
C ALA A 167 -8.84 4.87 0.76
N PHE A 168 -9.73 5.85 0.90
CA PHE A 168 -10.55 6.36 -0.19
C PHE A 168 -11.02 7.80 0.06
N GLY A 169 -11.64 8.38 -0.97
CA GLY A 169 -12.24 9.71 -0.91
C GLY A 169 -11.23 10.84 -1.01
N THR A 170 -11.69 11.95 -1.55
CA THR A 170 -11.10 13.27 -1.38
C THR A 170 -12.02 14.05 -0.46
N PRO A 171 -11.55 14.45 0.73
CA PRO A 171 -12.32 15.30 1.62
C PRO A 171 -12.59 16.68 0.99
N ASP A 172 -11.80 17.07 0.00
CA ASP A 172 -11.98 18.30 -0.77
C ASP A 172 -13.17 18.21 -1.76
N ARG A 173 -14.00 19.25 -1.73
CA ARG A 173 -15.14 19.54 -2.64
C ARG A 173 -16.41 18.69 -2.46
N GLY A 174 -16.67 18.08 -1.30
CA GLY A 174 -17.94 17.42 -1.01
C GLY A 174 -18.19 16.18 -1.87
N VAL A 175 -17.12 15.61 -2.42
CA VAL A 175 -17.14 14.55 -3.43
C VAL A 175 -17.68 13.24 -2.86
N MET A 176 -17.63 13.07 -1.54
CA MET A 176 -18.23 11.94 -0.84
C MET A 176 -19.55 12.41 -0.20
N PRO A 177 -20.71 11.80 -0.55
CA PRO A 177 -21.98 12.17 0.07
C PRO A 177 -21.87 12.00 1.60
N HIS A 178 -22.35 13.01 2.33
CA HIS A 178 -22.39 13.12 3.80
C HIS A 178 -21.15 13.69 4.53
N ASN A 179 -20.06 14.06 3.84
CA ASN A 179 -18.83 14.57 4.47
C ASN A 179 -18.78 16.10 4.67
N ILE A 180 -19.76 16.68 5.37
CA ILE A 180 -19.94 18.14 5.52
C ILE A 180 -18.74 18.84 6.19
N GLY A 181 -17.96 18.11 7.00
CA GLY A 181 -16.83 18.69 7.73
C GLY A 181 -15.58 18.97 6.90
N SER A 182 -15.38 18.25 5.80
CA SER A 182 -14.07 18.13 5.16
C SER A 182 -13.85 19.06 3.95
N ASP A 183 -14.92 19.68 3.45
CA ASP A 183 -14.92 20.63 2.32
C ASP A 183 -14.09 21.89 2.57
N LEU A 184 -13.66 22.08 3.82
CA LEU A 184 -12.92 23.23 4.30
C LEU A 184 -11.45 23.26 3.87
N LEU A 185 -10.89 22.13 3.41
CA LEU A 185 -9.50 22.00 3.01
C LEU A 185 -9.37 21.44 1.61
N VAL A 186 -8.75 22.20 0.71
CA VAL A 186 -8.38 21.75 -0.64
C VAL A 186 -6.89 21.44 -0.67
N PHE A 187 -6.54 20.19 -0.96
CA PHE A 187 -5.16 19.75 -1.12
C PHE A 187 -4.63 20.11 -2.50
N ASN A 188 -3.46 20.72 -2.59
CA ASN A 188 -2.77 20.87 -3.88
C ASN A 188 -2.01 19.59 -4.26
N LYS A 189 -1.52 19.49 -5.52
CA LYS A 189 -0.78 18.29 -6.01
C LYS A 189 0.40 17.91 -5.11
N ARG A 190 1.17 18.87 -4.60
CA ARG A 190 2.35 18.60 -3.75
C ARG A 190 1.96 18.08 -2.36
N GLN A 191 0.75 18.35 -1.91
CA GLN A 191 0.24 17.85 -0.63
C GLN A 191 -0.29 16.43 -0.72
N ARG A 192 -0.34 15.83 -1.91
CA ARG A 192 -0.88 14.49 -2.12
C ARG A 192 0.24 13.51 -2.47
N LEU A 193 0.18 12.31 -1.90
CA LEU A 193 0.97 11.18 -2.40
C LEU A 193 0.16 10.49 -3.49
N LEU A 194 0.86 9.88 -4.45
CA LEU A 194 0.27 9.14 -5.55
C LEU A 194 0.34 7.64 -5.28
N LEU A 195 -0.44 6.84 -6.00
CA LEU A 195 -0.23 5.38 -5.98
C LEU A 195 1.11 5.02 -6.63
N GLU A 196 1.42 5.61 -7.78
CA GLU A 196 2.63 5.39 -8.57
C GLU A 196 3.29 6.74 -8.90
N GLU A 197 4.61 6.77 -9.07
CA GLU A 197 5.34 8.01 -9.41
C GLU A 197 5.18 8.32 -10.90
N TRP A 198 4.83 9.57 -11.23
CA TRP A 198 4.84 10.04 -12.63
C TRP A 198 5.96 11.05 -12.90
N SER A 199 6.63 11.50 -11.85
CA SER A 199 7.75 12.43 -11.89
C SER A 199 8.64 12.25 -10.67
N GLU A 200 9.89 12.71 -10.74
CA GLU A 200 10.87 12.60 -9.64
C GLU A 200 10.48 13.38 -8.36
N GLU A 201 9.56 14.33 -8.45
CA GLU A 201 9.03 15.07 -7.30
C GLU A 201 7.86 14.35 -6.60
N ASP A 202 7.26 13.35 -7.26
CA ASP A 202 6.13 12.61 -6.71
C ASP A 202 6.62 11.65 -5.61
N ILE A 203 5.72 11.34 -4.68
CA ILE A 203 5.99 10.36 -3.62
C ILE A 203 4.92 9.28 -3.78
N SER A 204 5.36 8.08 -4.13
CA SER A 204 4.47 6.93 -4.32
C SER A 204 4.17 6.19 -3.01
N ILE A 205 2.95 5.71 -2.90
CA ILE A 205 2.51 4.80 -1.85
C ILE A 205 2.91 3.35 -2.19
N PHE A 206 2.92 2.96 -3.46
CA PHE A 206 3.48 1.67 -3.89
C PHE A 206 5.01 1.68 -3.87
N TYR A 207 5.62 0.52 -3.97
CA TYR A 207 7.07 0.41 -4.10
C TYR A 207 7.54 1.04 -5.40
N THR A 208 8.62 1.82 -5.31
CA THR A 208 9.46 2.15 -6.47
C THR A 208 10.14 0.88 -7.00
N ARG A 209 10.70 0.95 -8.22
CA ARG A 209 11.40 -0.21 -8.78
C ARG A 209 12.52 -0.71 -7.88
N GLU A 210 13.30 0.19 -7.29
CA GLU A 210 14.38 -0.18 -6.37
C GLU A 210 13.84 -0.80 -5.06
N GLU A 211 12.69 -0.34 -4.58
CA GLU A 211 12.02 -0.92 -3.41
C GLU A 211 11.43 -2.31 -3.73
N PHE A 212 10.93 -2.53 -4.95
CA PHE A 212 10.49 -3.83 -5.45
C PHE A 212 11.65 -4.81 -5.53
N ASP A 213 12.76 -4.43 -6.17
CA ASP A 213 13.93 -5.32 -6.30
C ASP A 213 14.49 -5.70 -4.91
N LEU A 214 14.51 -4.74 -3.98
CA LEU A 214 14.89 -5.00 -2.58
C LEU A 214 13.90 -5.92 -1.87
N HIS A 215 12.59 -5.78 -2.11
CA HIS A 215 11.59 -6.69 -1.56
C HIS A 215 11.86 -8.13 -2.00
N VAL A 216 12.07 -8.34 -3.30
CA VAL A 216 12.37 -9.67 -3.86
C VAL A 216 13.67 -10.23 -3.27
N GLU A 217 14.73 -9.42 -3.18
CA GLU A 217 15.99 -9.84 -2.55
C GLU A 217 15.78 -10.29 -1.10
N MET A 218 15.08 -9.49 -0.30
CA MET A 218 14.82 -9.79 1.10
C MET A 218 13.92 -11.01 1.28
N HIS A 219 12.94 -11.21 0.39
CA HIS A 219 12.09 -12.41 0.36
C HIS A 219 12.94 -13.67 0.15
N LEU A 220 13.77 -13.66 -0.89
CA LEU A 220 14.64 -14.79 -1.21
C LEU A 220 15.67 -15.04 -0.09
N GLN A 221 16.23 -13.99 0.51
CA GLN A 221 17.12 -14.13 1.67
C GLN A 221 16.43 -14.75 2.88
N ALA A 222 15.18 -14.36 3.17
CA ALA A 222 14.39 -14.95 4.25
C ALA A 222 14.13 -16.45 4.03
N ARG A 223 14.09 -16.87 2.76
CA ARG A 223 14.05 -18.28 2.33
C ARG A 223 15.42 -18.95 2.23
N GLY A 224 16.49 -18.35 2.74
CA GLY A 224 17.82 -18.95 2.64
C GLY A 224 18.44 -18.93 1.23
N SER A 225 17.85 -18.17 0.31
CA SER A 225 18.23 -18.13 -1.12
C SER A 225 18.11 -19.49 -1.80
N ASP A 226 17.07 -20.25 -1.44
CA ASP A 226 16.75 -21.56 -2.01
C ASP A 226 16.66 -21.53 -3.55
N TYR A 227 16.19 -20.41 -4.12
CA TYR A 227 16.03 -20.24 -5.56
C TYR A 227 16.27 -18.80 -6.03
N LYS A 228 16.35 -18.64 -7.35
CA LYS A 228 16.41 -17.37 -8.07
C LYS A 228 15.17 -17.19 -8.92
N ILE A 229 14.85 -15.94 -9.23
CA ILE A 229 13.81 -15.56 -10.19
C ILE A 229 14.52 -14.81 -11.32
N ASP A 230 14.25 -15.21 -12.57
CA ASP A 230 14.83 -14.55 -13.73
C ASP A 230 14.37 -13.09 -13.85
N GLY A 231 15.14 -12.28 -14.59
CA GLY A 231 14.84 -10.86 -14.76
C GLY A 231 13.51 -10.60 -15.46
N ILE A 232 13.17 -11.43 -16.45
CA ILE A 232 11.94 -11.25 -17.25
C ILE A 232 10.69 -11.48 -16.39
N LEU A 233 10.68 -12.53 -15.56
CA LEU A 233 9.57 -12.78 -14.64
C LEU A 233 9.46 -11.67 -13.59
N LYS A 234 10.59 -11.17 -13.05
CA LYS A 234 10.57 -10.01 -12.15
C LYS A 234 9.94 -8.79 -12.81
N ASP A 235 10.29 -8.50 -14.05
CA ASP A 235 9.73 -7.37 -14.81
C ASP A 235 8.23 -7.53 -15.09
N ILE A 236 7.78 -8.76 -15.33
CA ILE A 236 6.35 -9.04 -15.49
C ILE A 236 5.60 -8.87 -14.16
N ILE A 237 6.15 -9.38 -13.05
CA ILE A 237 5.55 -9.24 -11.72
C ILE A 237 5.45 -7.75 -11.36
N ASP A 238 6.53 -7.00 -11.50
CA ASP A 238 6.56 -5.55 -11.28
C ASP A 238 5.54 -4.84 -12.18
N GLY A 239 5.50 -5.16 -13.48
CA GLY A 239 4.54 -4.57 -14.41
C GLY A 239 3.07 -4.94 -14.18
N LEU A 240 2.79 -6.07 -13.55
CA LEU A 240 1.43 -6.46 -13.15
C LEU A 240 1.02 -5.80 -11.83
N THR A 241 1.96 -5.70 -10.89
CA THR A 241 1.71 -5.19 -9.54
C THR A 241 1.84 -3.68 -9.42
N GLY A 242 2.60 -3.02 -10.31
CA GLY A 242 2.99 -1.62 -10.17
C GLY A 242 3.69 -1.33 -8.84
N GLY A 243 4.35 -2.33 -8.24
CA GLY A 243 4.95 -2.23 -6.91
C GLY A 243 3.95 -2.25 -5.75
N GLN A 244 2.66 -2.58 -5.95
CA GLN A 244 1.69 -2.66 -4.85
C GLN A 244 2.15 -3.68 -3.79
N PRO A 245 2.43 -3.28 -2.53
CA PRO A 245 3.11 -4.14 -1.56
C PRO A 245 2.47 -5.50 -1.33
N GLU A 246 1.16 -5.54 -1.10
CA GLU A 246 0.47 -6.80 -0.79
C GLU A 246 0.31 -7.71 -2.02
N LEU A 247 0.21 -7.12 -3.22
CA LEU A 247 0.17 -7.90 -4.45
C LEU A 247 1.56 -8.45 -4.79
N VAL A 248 2.63 -7.68 -4.56
CA VAL A 248 4.01 -8.16 -4.68
C VAL A 248 4.25 -9.35 -3.76
N ASP A 249 3.83 -9.26 -2.49
CA ASP A 249 3.92 -10.35 -1.51
C ASP A 249 3.18 -11.60 -2.00
N ALA A 250 2.00 -11.44 -2.60
CA ALA A 250 1.24 -12.56 -3.18
C ALA A 250 1.97 -13.25 -4.36
N PHE A 251 2.60 -12.47 -5.23
CA PHE A 251 3.41 -13.02 -6.31
C PHE A 251 4.67 -13.72 -5.78
N MET A 252 5.26 -13.24 -4.68
CA MET A 252 6.39 -13.91 -4.03
C MET A 252 5.97 -15.23 -3.39
N ILE A 253 4.80 -15.28 -2.75
CA ILE A 253 4.20 -16.53 -2.26
C ILE A 253 3.93 -17.49 -3.43
N LEU A 254 3.41 -16.98 -4.56
CA LEU A 254 3.20 -17.81 -5.75
C LEU A 254 4.53 -18.37 -6.30
N CYS A 255 5.61 -17.60 -6.27
CA CYS A 255 6.95 -18.07 -6.64
C CYS A 255 7.45 -19.16 -5.69
N ASP A 256 7.22 -19.02 -4.38
CA ASP A 256 7.54 -20.06 -3.40
C ASP A 256 6.79 -21.35 -3.72
N MET A 257 5.50 -21.26 -4.05
CA MET A 257 4.69 -22.42 -4.42
C MET A 257 5.18 -23.07 -5.71
N TRP A 258 5.56 -22.28 -6.72
CA TRP A 258 6.17 -22.79 -7.95
C TRP A 258 7.49 -23.51 -7.65
N TYR A 259 8.35 -22.91 -6.83
CA TYR A 259 9.62 -23.52 -6.42
C TYR A 259 9.38 -24.87 -5.74
N ASP A 260 8.56 -24.88 -4.68
CA ASP A 260 8.28 -26.07 -3.87
C ASP A 260 7.62 -27.18 -4.71
N ALA A 261 6.83 -26.84 -5.73
CA ALA A 261 6.13 -27.81 -6.57
C ALA A 261 6.94 -28.34 -7.76
N PHE A 262 7.81 -27.52 -8.36
CA PHE A 262 8.42 -27.84 -9.67
C PHE A 262 9.95 -27.90 -9.67
N TYR A 263 10.61 -27.33 -8.66
CA TYR A 263 12.06 -27.10 -8.70
C TYR A 263 12.80 -27.70 -7.49
N LYS A 264 12.14 -27.78 -6.33
CA LYS A 264 12.79 -28.19 -5.07
C LYS A 264 13.53 -29.53 -5.13
N ASP A 265 12.99 -30.49 -5.88
CA ASP A 265 13.55 -31.83 -6.01
C ASP A 265 14.47 -31.98 -7.24
N ASP A 266 14.63 -30.92 -8.05
CA ASP A 266 15.48 -30.90 -9.24
C ASP A 266 16.78 -30.12 -8.96
N GLU A 267 17.86 -30.85 -8.66
CA GLU A 267 19.18 -30.29 -8.33
C GLU A 267 19.78 -29.42 -9.46
N LEU A 268 19.24 -29.48 -10.69
CA LEU A 268 19.74 -28.73 -11.84
C LEU A 268 19.00 -27.41 -12.09
N LEU A 269 17.88 -27.16 -11.41
CA LEU A 269 17.04 -25.98 -11.65
C LEU A 269 16.86 -25.15 -10.37
N ASP A 270 17.80 -24.24 -10.12
CA ASP A 270 17.74 -23.27 -9.00
C ASP A 270 17.11 -21.93 -9.40
N GLU A 271 16.65 -21.77 -10.64
CA GLU A 271 16.09 -20.52 -11.17
C GLU A 271 14.72 -20.72 -11.81
N ILE A 272 13.70 -20.04 -11.27
CA ILE A 272 12.37 -19.95 -11.86
C ILE A 272 12.44 -19.00 -13.06
N ARG A 273 12.07 -19.50 -14.23
CA ARG A 273 12.07 -18.75 -15.49
C ARG A 273 10.69 -18.72 -16.12
N LEU A 274 10.34 -17.61 -16.75
CA LEU A 274 9.06 -17.49 -17.47
C LEU A 274 8.91 -18.54 -18.57
N GLU A 275 10.02 -18.89 -19.23
CA GLU A 275 10.05 -19.82 -20.36
C GLU A 275 9.78 -21.28 -19.95
N HIS A 276 9.90 -21.61 -18.66
CA HIS A 276 9.55 -22.92 -18.15
C HIS A 276 8.04 -23.16 -18.34
N TYR A 277 7.68 -24.27 -18.98
CA TYR A 277 6.31 -24.58 -19.43
C TYR A 277 5.25 -24.48 -18.30
N GLU A 278 5.64 -24.88 -17.09
CA GLU A 278 4.85 -24.85 -15.87
C GLU A 278 4.50 -23.41 -15.49
N ILE A 279 5.47 -22.51 -15.59
CA ILE A 279 5.35 -21.10 -15.24
C ILE A 279 4.63 -20.35 -16.35
N SER A 280 5.03 -20.55 -17.60
CA SER A 280 4.43 -19.87 -18.77
C SER A 280 2.92 -20.10 -18.84
N ARG A 281 2.45 -21.27 -18.39
CA ARG A 281 1.03 -21.60 -18.33
C ARG A 281 0.20 -20.71 -17.42
N PHE A 282 0.73 -20.21 -16.31
CA PHE A 282 0.00 -19.27 -15.44
C PHE A 282 -0.33 -17.99 -16.18
N PHE A 283 0.54 -17.54 -17.08
CA PHE A 283 0.36 -16.32 -17.86
C PHE A 283 -0.39 -16.54 -19.18
N GLN A 284 -0.34 -17.75 -19.75
CA GLN A 284 -0.99 -18.09 -21.02
C GLN A 284 -2.44 -18.57 -20.86
N VAL A 285 -2.74 -19.28 -19.76
CA VAL A 285 -4.07 -19.83 -19.49
C VAL A 285 -4.86 -18.85 -18.63
N ARG A 286 -5.86 -18.20 -19.23
CA ARG A 286 -6.75 -17.26 -18.54
C ARG A 286 -7.45 -17.92 -17.36
N GLY A 287 -7.44 -17.23 -16.22
CA GLY A 287 -8.04 -17.67 -14.97
C GLY A 287 -7.08 -18.42 -14.04
N LEU A 288 -5.93 -18.89 -14.53
CA LEU A 288 -5.00 -19.66 -13.71
C LEU A 288 -4.22 -18.76 -12.75
N LEU A 289 -3.58 -17.71 -13.26
CA LEU A 289 -2.89 -16.73 -12.42
C LEU A 289 -3.89 -15.94 -11.55
N GLU A 290 -4.99 -15.51 -12.15
CA GLU A 290 -6.06 -14.77 -11.47
C GLU A 290 -6.62 -15.57 -10.28
N GLY A 291 -6.99 -16.83 -10.51
CA GLY A 291 -7.48 -17.72 -9.46
C GLY A 291 -6.42 -18.01 -8.40
N SER A 292 -5.15 -18.21 -8.79
CA SER A 292 -4.08 -18.50 -7.82
C SER A 292 -3.82 -17.33 -6.87
N ILE A 293 -3.74 -16.10 -7.39
CA ILE A 293 -3.56 -14.91 -6.57
C ILE A 293 -4.78 -14.65 -5.68
N ALA A 294 -6.00 -14.88 -6.17
CA ALA A 294 -7.22 -14.74 -5.37
C ALA A 294 -7.36 -15.77 -4.24
N VAL A 295 -6.61 -16.88 -4.30
CA VAL A 295 -6.53 -17.86 -3.21
C VAL A 295 -5.45 -17.49 -2.19
N ILE A 296 -4.34 -16.91 -2.66
CA ILE A 296 -3.24 -16.47 -1.80
C ILE A 296 -3.67 -15.24 -0.98
N LEU A 297 -4.36 -14.31 -1.64
CA LEU A 297 -4.90 -13.12 -1.00
C LEU A 297 -6.38 -13.32 -0.73
N ASP A 298 -6.77 -13.38 0.55
CA ASP A 298 -8.16 -13.13 0.98
C ASP A 298 -8.45 -11.62 0.86
N PHE A 299 -8.30 -11.10 -0.35
CA PHE A 299 -8.30 -9.67 -0.61
C PHE A 299 -9.74 -9.19 -0.69
N ALA A 300 -10.14 -8.36 0.27
CA ALA A 300 -11.31 -7.51 0.09
C ALA A 300 -11.21 -6.60 -1.15
N ASN A 301 -10.00 -6.45 -1.75
CA ASN A 301 -9.73 -5.54 -2.86
C ASN A 301 -9.56 -6.15 -4.25
N LEU A 302 -9.84 -7.45 -4.42
CA LEU A 302 -10.02 -8.00 -5.76
C LEU A 302 -11.50 -8.37 -5.95
N PRO A 303 -12.06 -8.19 -7.15
CA PRO A 303 -13.43 -8.58 -7.50
C PRO A 303 -13.68 -10.11 -7.47
N LEU A 304 -12.79 -10.91 -6.88
CA LEU A 304 -12.92 -12.34 -6.70
C LEU A 304 -13.10 -12.63 -5.22
N SER A 305 -14.19 -13.31 -4.85
CA SER A 305 -14.29 -13.95 -3.54
C SER A 305 -14.40 -15.47 -3.72
N PRO A 306 -13.91 -16.27 -2.76
CA PRO A 306 -14.07 -17.72 -2.80
C PRO A 306 -15.55 -18.16 -2.84
N GLU A 307 -16.44 -17.33 -2.31
CA GLU A 307 -17.88 -17.62 -2.13
C GLU A 307 -18.74 -17.06 -3.28
N THR A 308 -18.34 -15.93 -3.87
CA THR A 308 -18.98 -15.30 -5.03
C THR A 308 -17.92 -14.92 -6.06
N PHE A 309 -17.84 -15.71 -7.14
CA PHE A 309 -16.87 -15.56 -8.23
C PHE A 309 -16.97 -14.25 -9.00
N PHE A 310 -18.08 -13.54 -8.86
CA PHE A 310 -18.33 -12.27 -9.51
C PHE A 310 -18.64 -11.21 -8.46
N PRO A 311 -18.21 -9.96 -8.69
CA PRO A 311 -18.75 -8.82 -7.97
C PRO A 311 -20.27 -8.75 -8.11
N PRO A 312 -20.96 -8.06 -7.20
CA PRO A 312 -22.36 -7.75 -7.41
C PRO A 312 -22.54 -6.98 -8.73
N GLU A 313 -23.66 -7.23 -9.43
CA GLU A 313 -23.89 -6.79 -10.81
C GLU A 313 -23.65 -5.29 -11.03
N ARG A 314 -24.07 -4.44 -10.08
CA ARG A 314 -23.93 -2.99 -10.18
C ARG A 314 -22.47 -2.55 -10.10
N GLU A 315 -21.71 -3.09 -9.17
CA GLU A 315 -20.26 -2.83 -9.11
C GLU A 315 -19.54 -3.39 -10.33
N PHE A 316 -19.91 -4.59 -10.80
CA PHE A 316 -19.29 -5.18 -11.97
C PHE A 316 -19.48 -4.33 -13.23
N GLU A 317 -20.65 -3.72 -13.40
CA GLU A 317 -20.90 -2.78 -14.50
C GLU A 317 -20.02 -1.53 -14.42
N VAL A 318 -19.75 -1.01 -13.21
CA VAL A 318 -18.79 0.10 -13.04
C VAL A 318 -17.38 -0.34 -13.46
N LEU A 319 -16.93 -1.53 -13.03
CA LEU A 319 -15.62 -2.07 -13.41
C LEU A 319 -15.50 -2.27 -14.93
N ARG A 320 -16.56 -2.76 -15.59
CA ARG A 320 -16.64 -2.88 -17.05
C ARG A 320 -16.50 -1.53 -17.75
N GLN A 321 -17.18 -0.50 -17.25
CA GLN A 321 -17.10 0.84 -17.82
C GLN A 321 -15.68 1.42 -17.71
N VAL A 322 -14.99 1.18 -16.59
CA VAL A 322 -13.58 1.58 -16.41
C VAL A 322 -12.67 0.82 -17.38
N ASP A 323 -12.88 -0.49 -17.58
CA ASP A 323 -12.07 -1.30 -18.48
C ASP A 323 -12.20 -0.88 -19.95
N GLN A 324 -13.35 -0.35 -20.35
CA GLN A 324 -13.57 0.20 -21.68
C GLN A 324 -12.83 1.53 -21.93
N GLN A 325 -12.33 2.19 -20.87
CA GLN A 325 -11.55 3.42 -21.00
C GLN A 325 -10.07 3.13 -21.26
N THR A 326 -9.37 4.11 -21.84
CA THR A 326 -7.91 4.08 -21.86
C THR A 326 -7.36 4.30 -20.44
N LEU A 327 -6.14 3.82 -20.18
CA LEU A 327 -5.43 4.04 -18.90
C LEU A 327 -5.25 5.53 -18.58
N VAL A 328 -5.25 6.39 -19.60
CA VAL A 328 -5.06 7.83 -19.46
C VAL A 328 -6.38 8.54 -19.16
N GLU A 329 -7.46 8.14 -19.84
CA GLU A 329 -8.76 8.79 -19.69
C GLU A 329 -9.42 8.45 -18.37
N GLY A 330 -9.53 7.17 -18.00
CA GLY A 330 -10.30 6.73 -16.83
C GLY A 330 -11.79 7.08 -16.88
N LEU A 331 -12.56 6.57 -15.92
CA LEU A 331 -14.01 6.82 -15.85
C LEU A 331 -14.31 8.05 -14.98
N LEU A 332 -15.17 8.96 -15.42
CA LEU A 332 -15.55 10.11 -14.60
C LEU A 332 -16.22 9.67 -13.29
N PHE A 333 -15.77 10.23 -12.17
CA PHE A 333 -16.32 9.90 -10.86
C PHE A 333 -17.74 10.46 -10.70
N ASN A 334 -18.68 9.60 -10.28
CA ASN A 334 -20.05 9.99 -9.96
C ASN A 334 -20.31 9.83 -8.44
N PRO A 335 -20.47 10.94 -7.68
CA PRO A 335 -20.68 10.90 -6.24
C PRO A 335 -22.00 10.24 -5.81
N HIS A 336 -22.97 10.13 -6.73
CA HIS A 336 -24.26 9.51 -6.46
C HIS A 336 -24.30 8.02 -6.82
N SER A 337 -23.21 7.47 -7.36
CA SER A 337 -23.13 6.04 -7.67
C SER A 337 -22.63 5.25 -6.45
N GLU A 338 -23.57 4.64 -5.71
CA GLU A 338 -23.23 3.74 -4.59
C GLU A 338 -22.31 2.59 -5.02
N ALA A 339 -22.50 2.07 -6.24
CA ALA A 339 -21.65 1.01 -6.80
C ALA A 339 -20.21 1.49 -7.03
N MET A 340 -20.02 2.72 -7.51
CA MET A 340 -18.69 3.29 -7.69
C MET A 340 -18.01 3.57 -6.36
N LEU A 341 -18.76 4.08 -5.38
CA LEU A 341 -18.27 4.26 -4.01
C LEU A 341 -17.86 2.91 -3.39
N SER A 342 -18.68 1.86 -3.58
CA SER A 342 -18.38 0.49 -3.17
C SER A 342 -17.08 -0.02 -3.81
N CYS A 343 -16.87 0.21 -5.11
CA CYS A 343 -15.62 -0.17 -5.78
C CYS A 343 -14.40 0.57 -5.21
N LEU A 344 -14.52 1.85 -4.86
CA LEU A 344 -13.44 2.64 -4.27
C LEU A 344 -13.14 2.20 -2.82
N THR A 345 -14.17 1.96 -2.01
CA THR A 345 -14.00 1.58 -0.59
C THR A 345 -13.45 0.17 -0.45
N LYS A 346 -13.87 -0.74 -1.34
CA LYS A 346 -13.29 -2.07 -1.48
C LYS A 346 -11.92 -2.03 -2.16
N GLY A 347 -11.44 -0.90 -2.66
CA GLY A 347 -10.11 -0.80 -3.28
C GLY A 347 -9.97 -1.43 -4.67
N TRP A 348 -11.08 -1.77 -5.33
CA TRP A 348 -11.10 -2.28 -6.70
C TRP A 348 -10.74 -1.19 -7.72
N LEU A 349 -11.06 0.05 -7.37
CA LEU A 349 -10.73 1.25 -8.12
C LEU A 349 -9.97 2.24 -7.23
N HIS A 350 -9.16 3.07 -7.88
CA HIS A 350 -8.59 4.28 -7.29
C HIS A 350 -9.17 5.50 -7.99
N MET A 351 -9.44 6.55 -7.23
CA MET A 351 -9.88 7.84 -7.77
C MET A 351 -8.70 8.79 -7.83
N GLU A 352 -8.58 9.66 -8.84
CA GLU A 352 -7.56 10.68 -8.93
C GLU A 352 -8.08 11.97 -9.58
N GLU A 353 -7.54 13.13 -9.18
CA GLU A 353 -7.88 14.42 -9.79
C GLU A 353 -6.96 14.69 -10.99
N ARG A 354 -7.54 14.81 -12.18
CA ARG A 354 -6.84 15.25 -13.39
C ARG A 354 -7.59 16.39 -14.04
N GLN A 355 -6.89 17.51 -14.28
CA GLN A 355 -7.45 18.70 -14.91
C GLN A 355 -8.72 19.26 -14.23
N GLY A 356 -8.83 19.08 -12.91
CA GLY A 356 -9.97 19.56 -12.11
C GLY A 356 -11.14 18.58 -12.02
N GLU A 357 -11.09 17.44 -12.71
CA GLU A 357 -12.08 16.37 -12.64
C GLU A 357 -11.55 15.17 -11.86
N PHE A 358 -12.42 14.53 -11.08
CA PHE A 358 -12.10 13.26 -10.43
C PHE A 358 -12.45 12.09 -11.36
N ARG A 359 -11.51 11.17 -11.52
CA ARG A 359 -11.65 10.01 -12.39
C ARG A 359 -11.20 8.75 -11.69
N CYS A 360 -11.82 7.63 -12.03
CA CYS A 360 -11.56 6.31 -11.48
C CYS A 360 -10.73 5.45 -12.44
N TYR A 361 -9.77 4.73 -11.87
CA TYR A 361 -8.81 3.89 -12.56
C TYR A 361 -8.63 2.57 -11.82
N PHE A 362 -8.17 1.54 -12.53
CA PHE A 362 -7.65 0.35 -11.87
C PHE A 362 -6.35 0.68 -11.14
N PRO A 363 -6.18 0.26 -9.87
CA PRO A 363 -4.98 0.54 -9.10
C PRO A 363 -3.72 -0.08 -9.70
N THR A 364 -3.83 -1.25 -10.32
CA THR A 364 -2.73 -1.96 -10.97
C THR A 364 -3.21 -2.64 -12.25
N ARG A 365 -2.26 -3.04 -13.11
CA ARG A 365 -2.57 -3.81 -14.33
C ARG A 365 -3.20 -5.16 -13.99
N PHE A 366 -2.84 -5.76 -12.85
CA PHE A 366 -3.46 -7.00 -12.39
C PHE A 366 -4.96 -6.85 -12.11
N HIS A 367 -5.40 -5.74 -11.48
CA HIS A 367 -6.83 -5.47 -11.26
C HIS A 367 -7.59 -5.40 -12.58
N ARG A 368 -7.03 -4.72 -13.58
CA ARG A 368 -7.62 -4.65 -14.92
C ARG A 368 -7.70 -6.02 -15.58
N MET A 369 -6.58 -6.74 -15.61
CA MET A 369 -6.49 -8.08 -16.19
C MET A 369 -7.52 -9.03 -15.58
N LEU A 370 -7.75 -8.93 -14.27
CA LEU A 370 -8.77 -9.71 -13.60
C LEU A 370 -10.19 -9.38 -14.05
N VAL A 371 -10.52 -8.09 -14.22
CA VAL A 371 -11.84 -7.69 -14.75
C VAL A 371 -12.00 -8.11 -16.20
N GLU A 372 -10.97 -7.98 -17.05
CA GLU A 372 -10.98 -8.49 -18.43
C GLU A 372 -11.28 -9.99 -18.48
N TYR A 373 -10.66 -10.76 -17.57
CA TYR A 373 -10.95 -12.18 -17.41
C TYR A 373 -12.41 -12.42 -17.04
N LEU A 374 -12.93 -11.76 -16.01
CA LEU A 374 -14.32 -11.90 -15.58
C LEU A 374 -15.33 -11.53 -16.67
N VAL A 375 -15.06 -10.48 -17.46
CA VAL A 375 -15.89 -10.11 -18.62
C VAL A 375 -15.87 -11.23 -19.66
N GLY A 376 -14.69 -11.79 -19.96
CA GLY A 376 -14.60 -12.93 -20.86
C GLY A 376 -15.31 -14.19 -20.34
N VAL A 377 -15.37 -14.41 -19.03
CA VAL A 377 -16.19 -15.48 -18.44
C VAL A 377 -17.68 -15.20 -18.64
N GLN A 378 -18.15 -13.97 -18.36
CA GLN A 378 -19.55 -13.57 -18.56
C GLN A 378 -19.97 -13.72 -20.04
N ASP A 379 -19.06 -13.42 -20.96
CA ASP A 379 -19.27 -13.56 -22.41
C ASP A 379 -19.07 -15.01 -22.92
N LEU A 380 -18.84 -15.99 -22.04
CA LEU A 380 -18.57 -17.39 -22.36
C LEU A 380 -17.32 -17.60 -23.24
N ARG A 381 -16.38 -16.65 -23.24
CA ARG A 381 -15.09 -16.73 -23.94
C ARG A 381 -14.02 -17.46 -23.13
N TYR A 382 -14.13 -17.44 -21.81
CA TYR A 382 -13.18 -18.08 -20.89
C TYR A 382 -13.89 -19.06 -19.96
N PRO A 383 -13.17 -20.08 -19.45
CA PRO A 383 -13.73 -20.97 -18.44
C PRO A 383 -14.04 -20.19 -17.17
N THR A 384 -15.07 -20.63 -16.44
CA THR A 384 -15.38 -20.11 -15.10
C THR A 384 -14.15 -20.17 -14.20
N PRO A 385 -13.98 -19.21 -13.27
CA PRO A 385 -12.84 -19.20 -12.38
C PRO A 385 -12.74 -20.52 -11.62
N PRO A 386 -11.53 -21.07 -11.47
CA PRO A 386 -11.38 -22.31 -10.75
C PRO A 386 -11.77 -22.06 -9.28
N THR A 387 -12.69 -22.86 -8.76
CA THR A 387 -13.07 -22.89 -7.33
C THR A 387 -11.94 -23.56 -6.55
N LEU A 388 -10.82 -22.87 -6.37
CA LEU A 388 -9.68 -23.40 -5.64
C LEU A 388 -9.71 -22.85 -4.23
N ASN A 389 -9.68 -23.71 -3.23
CA ASN A 389 -9.15 -23.36 -1.92
C ASN A 389 -7.62 -23.55 -1.92
N ARG A 390 -6.95 -23.08 -0.86
CA ARG A 390 -5.49 -23.17 -0.76
C ARG A 390 -4.95 -24.60 -0.90
N GLY A 391 -5.62 -25.59 -0.30
CA GLY A 391 -5.23 -26.99 -0.42
C GLY A 391 -5.42 -27.54 -1.84
N GLU A 392 -6.46 -27.10 -2.56
CA GLU A 392 -6.68 -27.48 -3.96
C GLU A 392 -5.66 -26.82 -4.89
N LEU A 393 -5.24 -25.58 -4.61
CA LEU A 393 -4.18 -24.90 -5.34
C LEU A 393 -2.84 -25.64 -5.16
N GLU A 394 -2.49 -25.98 -3.92
CA GLU A 394 -1.29 -26.77 -3.59
C GLU A 394 -1.34 -28.15 -4.26
N LEU A 395 -2.49 -28.81 -4.25
CA LEU A 395 -2.70 -30.11 -4.91
C LEU A 395 -2.60 -29.99 -6.44
N MET A 396 -3.20 -28.97 -7.04
CA MET A 396 -3.10 -28.69 -8.47
C MET A 396 -1.63 -28.50 -8.90
N MET A 397 -0.82 -27.84 -8.07
CA MET A 397 0.62 -27.68 -8.32
C MET A 397 1.39 -28.99 -8.11
N GLY A 398 1.01 -29.81 -7.13
CA GLY A 398 1.67 -31.09 -6.82
C GLY A 398 1.32 -32.27 -7.74
N MET A 399 0.30 -32.17 -8.60
CA MET A 399 -0.20 -33.27 -9.44
C MET A 399 0.75 -33.73 -10.57
N ARG A 400 1.98 -33.21 -10.64
CA ARG A 400 3.01 -33.67 -11.60
C ARG A 400 3.49 -35.11 -11.41
N ASN A 401 3.24 -35.71 -10.25
CA ASN A 401 3.73 -37.04 -9.92
C ASN A 401 2.76 -38.19 -10.26
N MET A 402 1.60 -37.93 -10.87
CA MET A 402 0.77 -38.99 -11.43
C MET A 402 0.96 -39.08 -12.94
N THR A 403 1.98 -39.84 -13.34
CA THR A 403 2.00 -40.48 -14.66
C THR A 403 0.64 -41.14 -14.90
N ILE A 404 -0.10 -40.63 -15.88
CA ILE A 404 -1.19 -41.37 -16.50
C ILE A 404 -0.52 -42.53 -17.23
N SER A 405 -0.65 -43.73 -16.65
CA SER A 405 -0.23 -45.02 -17.22
C SER A 405 -1.00 -45.36 -18.48
#